data_AF-A0A7C5KJM0-F1
#
_entry.id   AF-A0A7C5KJM0-F1
#
_cell.length_a   1.000
_cell.length_b   1.000
_cell.length_c   1.000
_cell.angle_alpha   90.00
_cell.angle_beta   90.00
_cell.angle_gamma   90.00
#
_symmetry.space_group_name_H-M   'P 1'
#
loop_
_entity.id
_entity.type
_entity.pdbx_description
1 polymer ?
#
loop_
_entity_poly.entity_id
_entity_poly.type
_entity_poly.pdbx_seq_one_letter_code
_entity_poly.pdbx_strand_id
1 'polypeptide(L)'
;MRYATLGNGKRLRPVLTRAAGLLLGAPDARLDVPGCAVELIHAYSLVHDDLPAMDDDELRRGRPTCHCAFDEATAILAGDALQSLAFRLLAHDPALDLPAATRLRMVDELAQAAGSRGMAGGQALDIDAVGRELSPAELENMHIHKTGALIRASVRLGALCANTPDDDALRALDRYAKCIGLAFQIRDDILDVEGDPAE
;
A
#
# COMPACT_ATOMS: atom_id res chain seq x y z
N MET A 1 -3.29 11.40 -12.10
CA MET A 1 -4.08 10.32 -11.45
C MET A 1 -4.22 9.06 -12.30
N ARG A 2 -5.07 9.03 -13.35
CA ARG A 2 -5.31 7.80 -14.17
C ARG A 2 -4.04 7.18 -14.74
N TYR A 3 -3.11 8.02 -15.19
CA TYR A 3 -1.80 7.60 -15.69
C TYR A 3 -1.04 6.72 -14.68
N ALA A 4 -1.00 7.16 -13.42
CA ALA A 4 -0.33 6.46 -12.33
C ALA A 4 -1.07 5.19 -11.88
N THR A 5 -2.41 5.19 -11.93
CA THR A 5 -3.20 4.09 -11.36
C THR A 5 -3.53 2.98 -12.34
N LEU A 6 -3.76 3.26 -13.62
CA LEU A 6 -4.25 2.27 -14.61
C LEU A 6 -3.14 1.59 -15.41
N GLY A 7 -1.87 1.87 -15.09
CA GLY A 7 -0.71 1.24 -15.74
C GLY A 7 -0.46 -0.21 -15.34
N ASN A 8 0.67 -0.72 -15.80
CA ASN A 8 1.12 -2.07 -15.48
C ASN A 8 1.54 -2.14 -14.00
N GLY A 9 0.90 -3.02 -13.24
CA GLY A 9 1.27 -3.31 -11.86
C GLY A 9 0.78 -4.67 -11.44
N LYS A 10 1.50 -5.30 -10.51
CA LYS A 10 1.22 -6.66 -10.03
C LYS A 10 -0.10 -6.77 -9.25
N ARG A 11 -0.64 -5.64 -8.77
CA ARG A 11 -1.88 -5.54 -7.97
C ARG A 11 -1.91 -6.46 -6.75
N LEU A 12 -0.75 -6.66 -6.11
CA LEU A 12 -0.60 -7.55 -4.96
C LEU A 12 -1.55 -7.15 -3.81
N ARG A 13 -1.65 -5.87 -3.50
CA ARG A 13 -2.48 -5.34 -2.41
C ARG A 13 -3.98 -5.63 -2.64
N PRO A 14 -4.59 -5.29 -3.79
CA PRO A 14 -5.94 -5.75 -4.16
C PRO A 14 -6.15 -7.26 -4.08
N VAL A 15 -5.18 -8.05 -4.55
CA VAL A 15 -5.26 -9.52 -4.50
C VAL A 15 -5.33 -10.01 -3.05
N LEU A 16 -4.49 -9.46 -2.16
CA LEU A 16 -4.51 -9.78 -0.73
C LEU A 16 -5.82 -9.37 -0.06
N THR A 17 -6.35 -8.18 -0.40
CA THR A 17 -7.66 -7.73 0.09
C THR A 17 -8.78 -8.68 -0.32
N ARG A 18 -8.84 -9.07 -1.60
CA ARG A 18 -9.84 -10.03 -2.08
C ARG A 18 -9.67 -11.39 -1.41
N ALA A 19 -8.45 -11.93 -1.35
CA ALA A 19 -8.19 -13.23 -0.76
C ALA A 19 -8.61 -13.31 0.72
N ALA A 20 -8.30 -12.29 1.51
CA ALA A 20 -8.67 -12.23 2.92
C ALA A 20 -10.19 -12.15 3.13
N GLY A 21 -10.88 -11.34 2.32
CA GLY A 21 -12.33 -11.22 2.38
C GLY A 21 -13.04 -12.51 1.97
N LEU A 22 -12.63 -13.11 0.84
CA LEU A 22 -13.20 -14.38 0.36
C LEU A 22 -13.00 -15.52 1.36
N LEU A 23 -11.83 -15.59 2.01
CA LEU A 23 -11.54 -16.58 3.05
C LEU A 23 -12.53 -16.50 4.22
N LEU A 24 -12.98 -15.29 4.56
CA LEU A 24 -13.95 -15.05 5.65
C LEU A 24 -15.41 -14.95 5.17
N GLY A 25 -15.68 -15.30 3.91
CA GLY A 25 -17.03 -15.32 3.36
C GLY A 25 -17.63 -13.94 3.03
N ALA A 26 -16.80 -12.92 2.85
CA ALA A 26 -17.25 -11.62 2.38
C ALA A 26 -17.82 -11.73 0.95
N PRO A 27 -18.95 -11.05 0.63
CA PRO A 27 -19.47 -10.99 -0.72
C PRO A 27 -18.47 -10.36 -1.69
N ASP A 28 -18.29 -10.98 -2.85
CA ASP A 28 -17.31 -10.57 -3.87
C ASP A 28 -17.44 -9.09 -4.27
N ALA A 29 -18.69 -8.63 -4.44
CA ALA A 29 -19.02 -7.26 -4.82
C ALA A 29 -18.56 -6.18 -3.80
N ARG A 30 -18.26 -6.56 -2.55
CA ARG A 30 -17.78 -5.62 -1.52
C ARG A 30 -16.27 -5.43 -1.55
N LEU A 31 -15.52 -6.30 -2.23
CA LEU A 31 -14.06 -6.38 -2.09
C LEU A 31 -13.31 -5.42 -3.03
N ASP A 32 -13.98 -4.91 -4.06
CA ASP A 32 -13.37 -3.99 -5.01
C ASP A 32 -13.06 -2.63 -4.36
N VAL A 33 -13.97 -2.10 -3.53
CA VAL A 33 -13.80 -0.80 -2.87
C VAL A 33 -12.54 -0.74 -1.99
N PRO A 34 -12.32 -1.64 -1.01
CA PRO A 34 -11.11 -1.62 -0.20
C PRO A 34 -9.86 -1.96 -1.02
N GLY A 35 -9.96 -2.84 -2.02
CA GLY A 35 -8.87 -3.14 -2.94
C GLY A 35 -8.42 -1.92 -3.73
N CYS A 36 -9.36 -1.14 -4.26
CA CYS A 36 -9.08 0.13 -4.90
C CYS A 36 -8.50 1.15 -3.92
N ALA A 37 -9.03 1.25 -2.69
CA ALA A 37 -8.53 2.20 -1.70
C ALA A 37 -7.04 1.97 -1.39
N VAL A 38 -6.63 0.71 -1.14
CA VAL A 38 -5.20 0.42 -0.87
C VAL A 38 -4.31 0.62 -2.09
N GLU A 39 -4.81 0.34 -3.29
CA GLU A 39 -4.05 0.53 -4.52
C GLU A 39 -3.93 2.01 -4.90
N LEU A 40 -4.90 2.85 -4.53
CA LEU A 40 -4.79 4.31 -4.64
C LEU A 40 -3.75 4.86 -3.67
N ILE A 41 -3.69 4.34 -2.43
CA ILE A 41 -2.65 4.69 -1.47
C ILE A 41 -1.26 4.29 -2.01
N HIS A 42 -1.14 3.06 -2.52
CA HIS A 42 0.10 2.61 -3.14
C HIS A 42 0.49 3.45 -4.37
N ALA A 43 -0.47 3.78 -5.23
CA ALA A 43 -0.19 4.55 -6.43
C ALA A 43 0.24 5.99 -6.10
N TYR A 44 -0.33 6.61 -5.07
CA TYR A 44 0.15 7.94 -4.67
C TYR A 44 1.59 7.86 -4.17
N SER A 45 1.92 6.84 -3.35
CA SER A 45 3.24 6.76 -2.73
C SER A 45 4.31 6.72 -3.81
N LEU A 46 4.11 5.87 -4.82
CA LEU A 46 5.01 5.79 -5.98
C LEU A 46 5.11 7.11 -6.75
N VAL A 47 4.01 7.83 -6.94
CA VAL A 47 4.03 9.12 -7.66
C VAL A 47 4.87 10.15 -6.93
N HIS A 48 4.84 10.16 -5.59
CA HIS A 48 5.62 11.08 -4.78
C HIS A 48 7.07 10.60 -4.60
N ASP A 49 7.29 9.29 -4.44
CA ASP A 49 8.62 8.68 -4.37
C ASP A 49 9.41 8.93 -5.66
N ASP A 50 8.75 8.94 -6.82
CA ASP A 50 9.37 9.24 -8.12
C ASP A 50 9.82 10.70 -8.30
N LEU A 51 9.51 11.63 -7.40
CA LEU A 51 9.85 13.05 -7.58
C LEU A 51 11.37 13.31 -7.46
N PRO A 52 11.89 14.39 -8.08
CA PRO A 52 13.32 14.74 -7.98
C PRO A 52 13.85 14.98 -6.56
N ALA A 53 12.95 15.34 -5.63
CA ALA A 53 13.31 15.53 -4.23
C ALA A 53 13.34 14.22 -3.40
N MET A 54 13.01 13.08 -4.03
CA MET A 54 12.89 11.77 -3.42
C MET A 54 13.84 10.80 -4.16
N ASP A 55 13.32 9.85 -4.94
CA ASP A 55 14.14 8.85 -5.66
C ASP A 55 14.67 9.39 -7.01
N ASP A 56 14.11 10.48 -7.54
CA ASP A 56 14.47 11.08 -8.85
C ASP A 56 14.38 10.09 -10.03
N ASP A 57 13.43 9.16 -9.96
CA ASP A 57 13.20 8.15 -11.00
C ASP A 57 12.59 8.77 -12.27
N GLU A 58 13.27 8.65 -13.41
CA GLU A 58 12.69 9.06 -14.71
C GLU A 58 11.74 8.01 -15.30
N LEU A 59 11.95 6.73 -14.97
CA LEU A 59 11.22 5.59 -15.50
C LEU A 59 10.73 4.66 -14.40
N ARG A 60 9.47 4.22 -14.51
CA ARG A 60 8.91 3.15 -13.67
C ARG A 60 8.28 2.08 -14.54
N ARG A 61 8.80 0.85 -14.45
CA ARG A 61 8.37 -0.33 -15.24
C ARG A 61 8.38 -0.03 -16.75
N GLY A 62 9.46 0.58 -17.22
CA GLY A 62 9.66 0.93 -18.64
C GLY A 62 8.78 2.06 -19.17
N ARG A 63 8.11 2.84 -18.30
CA ARG A 63 7.30 4.01 -18.68
C ARG A 63 7.79 5.25 -17.94
N PRO A 64 7.70 6.46 -18.54
CA PRO A 64 7.99 7.70 -17.84
C PRO A 64 7.23 7.80 -16.51
N THR A 65 7.87 8.27 -15.46
CA THR A 65 7.21 8.56 -14.19
C THR A 65 6.22 9.71 -14.34
N CYS A 66 5.36 9.91 -13.33
CA CYS A 66 4.26 10.89 -13.46
C CYS A 66 4.77 12.32 -13.66
N HIS A 67 5.91 12.68 -13.06
CA HIS A 67 6.47 14.02 -13.21
C HIS A 67 7.15 14.19 -14.58
N CYS A 68 7.79 13.15 -15.13
CA CYS A 68 8.36 13.19 -16.48
C CYS A 68 7.31 13.21 -17.59
N ALA A 69 6.20 12.49 -17.43
CA ALA A 69 5.13 12.46 -18.44
C ALA A 69 4.26 13.73 -18.44
N PHE A 70 4.30 14.51 -17.35
CA PHE A 70 3.54 15.74 -17.17
C PHE A 70 4.49 16.83 -16.66
N ASP A 71 4.41 17.12 -15.37
CA ASP A 71 5.26 18.07 -14.64
C ASP A 71 5.21 17.73 -13.13
N GLU A 72 6.15 18.28 -12.36
CA GLU A 72 6.24 18.04 -10.92
C GLU A 72 4.98 18.49 -10.15
N ALA A 73 4.43 19.66 -10.49
CA ALA A 73 3.25 20.18 -9.79
C ALA A 73 2.02 19.28 -10.02
N THR A 74 1.84 18.79 -11.24
CA THR A 74 0.80 17.83 -11.60
C THR A 74 1.01 16.49 -10.88
N ALA A 75 2.25 16.01 -10.75
CA ALA A 75 2.56 14.79 -10.01
C ALA A 75 2.25 14.92 -8.52
N ILE A 76 2.67 16.02 -7.87
CA ILE A 76 2.35 16.33 -6.47
C ILE A 76 0.84 16.31 -6.25
N LEU A 77 0.09 17.10 -7.03
CA LEU A 77 -1.37 17.18 -6.92
C LEU A 77 -2.08 15.86 -7.25
N ALA A 78 -1.51 15.06 -8.17
CA ALA A 78 -2.05 13.74 -8.46
C ALA A 78 -1.92 12.80 -7.25
N GLY A 79 -0.78 12.81 -6.55
CA GLY A 79 -0.61 12.02 -5.33
C GLY A 79 -1.57 12.47 -4.22
N ASP A 80 -1.65 13.77 -3.95
CA ASP A 80 -2.56 14.34 -2.95
C ASP A 80 -4.03 13.95 -3.17
N ALA A 81 -4.46 14.01 -4.44
CA ALA A 81 -5.82 13.65 -4.83
C ALA A 81 -6.06 12.13 -4.77
N LEU A 82 -5.07 11.29 -5.07
CA LEU A 82 -5.17 9.84 -4.96
C LEU A 82 -5.34 9.40 -3.50
N GLN A 83 -4.55 9.97 -2.59
CA GLN A 83 -4.69 9.75 -1.15
C GLN A 83 -6.09 10.15 -0.68
N SER A 84 -6.56 11.34 -1.04
CA SER A 84 -7.89 11.83 -0.67
C SER A 84 -9.02 10.94 -1.22
N LEU A 85 -8.87 10.45 -2.45
CA LEU A 85 -9.84 9.57 -3.10
C LEU A 85 -9.94 8.21 -2.40
N ALA A 86 -8.82 7.65 -1.92
CA ALA A 86 -8.83 6.38 -1.20
C ALA A 86 -9.74 6.41 0.04
N PHE A 87 -9.64 7.46 0.85
CA PHE A 87 -10.50 7.65 2.02
C PHE A 87 -11.96 7.91 1.63
N ARG A 88 -12.19 8.71 0.58
CA ARG A 88 -13.54 8.96 0.07
C ARG A 88 -14.24 7.66 -0.36
N LEU A 89 -13.52 6.73 -1.01
CA LEU A 89 -14.08 5.43 -1.40
C LEU A 89 -14.56 4.64 -0.18
N LEU A 90 -13.72 4.48 0.83
CA LEU A 90 -14.10 3.76 2.06
C LEU A 90 -15.28 4.43 2.79
N ALA A 91 -15.30 5.76 2.83
CA ALA A 91 -16.33 6.51 3.55
C ALA A 91 -17.69 6.58 2.84
N HIS A 92 -17.71 6.63 1.50
CA HIS A 92 -18.94 6.95 0.75
C HIS A 92 -19.37 5.96 -0.33
N ASP A 93 -18.51 5.05 -0.79
CA ASP A 93 -18.90 4.14 -1.87
C ASP A 93 -20.08 3.24 -1.43
N PRO A 94 -21.19 3.19 -2.19
CA PRO A 94 -22.37 2.40 -1.83
C PRO A 94 -22.18 0.90 -2.04
N ALA A 95 -21.19 0.46 -2.83
CA ALA A 95 -20.88 -0.97 -2.98
C ALA A 95 -20.30 -1.54 -1.68
N LEU A 96 -19.74 -0.69 -0.82
CA LEU A 96 -19.33 -1.03 0.54
C LEU A 96 -20.53 -0.96 1.51
N ASP A 97 -21.51 -1.83 1.26
CA ASP A 97 -22.71 -2.04 2.07
C ASP A 97 -22.35 -2.69 3.42
N LEU A 98 -21.82 -1.87 4.33
CA LEU A 98 -21.39 -2.23 5.67
C LEU A 98 -21.89 -1.21 6.69
N PRO A 99 -22.08 -1.61 7.96
CA PRO A 99 -22.37 -0.68 9.05
C PRO A 99 -21.35 0.46 9.12
N ALA A 100 -21.81 1.66 9.48
CA ALA A 100 -20.96 2.84 9.59
C ALA A 100 -19.75 2.63 10.53
N ALA A 101 -19.93 1.86 11.61
CA ALA A 101 -18.84 1.51 12.53
C ALA A 101 -17.74 0.69 11.84
N THR A 102 -18.09 -0.27 10.98
CA THR A 102 -17.13 -1.08 10.22
C THR A 102 -16.37 -0.22 9.21
N ARG A 103 -17.07 0.70 8.53
CA ARG A 103 -16.45 1.65 7.59
C ARG A 103 -15.50 2.61 8.30
N LEU A 104 -15.87 3.11 9.48
CA LEU A 104 -15.01 3.97 10.30
C LEU A 104 -13.73 3.23 10.71
N ARG A 105 -13.85 1.96 11.13
CA ARG A 105 -12.68 1.10 11.40
C ARG A 105 -11.79 0.96 10.17
N MET A 106 -12.36 0.73 8.99
CA MET A 106 -11.59 0.66 7.74
C MET A 106 -10.83 1.96 7.44
N VAL A 107 -11.47 3.11 7.63
CA VAL A 107 -10.83 4.42 7.44
C VAL A 107 -9.67 4.62 8.42
N ASP A 108 -9.86 4.29 9.69
CA ASP A 108 -8.81 4.39 10.73
C ASP A 108 -7.63 3.46 10.42
N GLU A 109 -7.90 2.21 10.05
CA GLU A 109 -6.87 1.23 9.67
C GLU A 109 -6.03 1.72 8.47
N LEU A 110 -6.69 2.26 7.43
CA LEU A 110 -5.98 2.81 6.27
C LEU A 110 -5.18 4.08 6.64
N ALA A 111 -5.73 4.95 7.49
CA ALA A 111 -5.07 6.18 7.94
C ALA A 111 -3.80 5.88 8.74
N GLN A 112 -3.87 4.93 9.68
CA GLN A 112 -2.71 4.51 10.46
C GLN A 112 -1.64 3.88 9.56
N ALA A 113 -2.04 3.01 8.64
CA ALA A 113 -1.11 2.33 7.74
C ALA A 113 -0.47 3.25 6.70
N ALA A 114 -1.16 4.29 6.22
CA ALA A 114 -0.63 5.23 5.24
C ALA A 114 0.17 6.37 5.90
N GLY A 115 -0.14 6.72 7.15
CA GLY A 115 0.38 7.91 7.81
C GLY A 115 1.80 7.79 8.38
N SER A 116 2.15 8.72 9.27
CA SER A 116 3.49 8.87 9.87
C SER A 116 3.91 7.69 10.77
N ARG A 117 2.97 6.87 11.22
CA ARG A 117 3.23 5.62 11.96
C ARG A 117 3.15 4.38 11.08
N GLY A 118 3.08 4.58 9.77
CA GLY A 118 3.04 3.53 8.75
C GLY A 118 3.92 3.92 7.57
N MET A 119 3.39 3.81 6.37
CA MET A 119 4.11 3.97 5.10
C MET A 119 4.91 5.28 5.01
N ALA A 120 4.30 6.43 5.27
CA ALA A 120 5.01 7.71 5.19
C ALA A 120 6.14 7.82 6.24
N GLY A 121 5.93 7.26 7.44
CA GLY A 121 6.98 7.18 8.46
C GLY A 121 8.12 6.25 8.05
N GLY A 122 7.79 5.12 7.42
CA GLY A 122 8.77 4.22 6.85
C GLY A 122 9.60 4.84 5.73
N GLN A 123 8.98 5.67 4.88
CA GLN A 123 9.69 6.41 3.84
C GLN A 123 10.63 7.47 4.45
N ALA A 124 10.23 8.14 5.52
CA ALA A 124 11.11 9.06 6.24
C ALA A 124 12.33 8.33 6.84
N LEU A 125 12.12 7.15 7.43
CA LEU A 125 13.22 6.32 7.95
C LEU A 125 14.20 5.88 6.85
N ASP A 126 13.69 5.59 5.66
CA ASP A 126 14.49 5.19 4.51
C ASP A 126 15.37 6.33 3.98
N ILE A 127 14.79 7.53 3.84
CA ILE A 127 15.55 8.74 3.49
C ILE A 127 16.63 9.03 4.54
N ASP A 128 16.30 8.93 5.83
CA ASP A 128 17.25 9.15 6.94
C ASP A 128 18.33 8.05 7.04
N ALA A 129 18.14 6.92 6.37
CA ALA A 129 19.08 5.79 6.34
C ALA A 129 20.11 5.90 5.22
N VAL A 130 19.89 6.76 4.21
CA VAL A 130 20.82 6.94 3.09
C VAL A 130 22.24 7.25 3.60
N GLY A 131 23.21 6.44 3.21
CA GLY A 131 24.61 6.57 3.61
C GLY A 131 24.95 6.07 5.02
N ARG A 132 24.04 5.35 5.69
CA ARG A 132 24.25 4.75 7.01
C ARG A 132 24.16 3.23 6.95
N GLU A 133 24.95 2.56 7.77
CA GLU A 133 24.76 1.13 8.03
C GLU A 133 23.63 0.95 9.04
N LEU A 134 22.59 0.20 8.65
CA LEU A 134 21.49 -0.16 9.53
C LEU A 134 21.75 -1.51 10.18
N SER A 135 21.42 -1.63 11.47
CA SER A 135 21.30 -2.94 12.10
C SER A 135 20.11 -3.72 11.52
N PRO A 136 20.09 -5.06 11.62
CA PRO A 136 18.96 -5.86 11.16
C PRO A 136 17.61 -5.43 11.77
N ALA A 137 17.61 -4.96 13.02
CA ALA A 137 16.40 -4.49 13.69
C ALA A 137 15.90 -3.15 13.13
N GLU A 138 16.81 -2.25 12.76
CA GLU A 138 16.45 -0.97 12.12
C GLU A 138 15.92 -1.19 10.71
N LEU A 139 16.56 -2.08 9.94
CA LEU A 139 16.12 -2.47 8.60
C LEU A 139 14.74 -3.14 8.64
N GLU A 140 14.54 -4.10 9.55
CA GLU A 140 13.23 -4.73 9.76
C GLU A 140 12.17 -3.68 10.12
N ASN A 141 12.50 -2.75 11.03
CA ASN A 141 11.58 -1.69 11.42
C ASN A 141 11.21 -0.78 10.24
N MET A 142 12.18 -0.38 9.41
CA MET A 142 11.96 0.39 8.20
C MET A 142 11.02 -0.34 7.23
N HIS A 143 11.29 -1.61 6.90
CA HIS A 143 10.44 -2.41 6.01
C HIS A 143 9.02 -2.63 6.54
N ILE A 144 8.88 -2.88 7.86
CA ILE A 144 7.57 -3.02 8.51
C ILE A 144 6.72 -1.77 8.27
N HIS A 145 7.32 -0.58 8.34
CA HIS A 145 6.60 0.67 8.16
C HIS A 145 6.41 1.02 6.68
N LYS A 146 7.49 1.07 5.89
CA LYS A 146 7.47 1.52 4.48
C LYS A 146 6.56 0.65 3.62
N THR A 147 6.68 -0.67 3.76
CA THR A 147 5.97 -1.62 2.89
C THR A 147 4.96 -2.47 3.65
N GLY A 148 5.34 -2.97 4.83
CA GLY A 148 4.54 -3.91 5.61
C GLY A 148 3.21 -3.35 6.11
N ALA A 149 3.16 -2.07 6.51
CA ALA A 149 1.97 -1.45 7.06
C ALA A 149 0.79 -1.49 6.06
N LEU A 150 1.05 -1.13 4.80
CA LEU A 150 0.00 -1.13 3.78
C LEU A 150 -0.39 -2.54 3.32
N ILE A 151 0.53 -3.51 3.34
CA ILE A 151 0.22 -4.94 3.11
C ILE A 151 -0.72 -5.47 4.20
N ARG A 152 -0.42 -5.16 5.47
CA ARG A 152 -1.29 -5.51 6.61
C ARG A 152 -2.67 -4.88 6.49
N ALA A 153 -2.74 -3.58 6.17
CA ALA A 153 -4.00 -2.91 5.92
C ALA A 153 -4.80 -3.57 4.78
N SER A 154 -4.15 -3.98 3.70
CA SER A 154 -4.81 -4.66 2.58
C SER A 154 -5.56 -5.92 3.03
N VAL A 155 -4.90 -6.76 3.82
CA VAL A 155 -5.51 -7.99 4.39
C VAL A 155 -6.61 -7.65 5.39
N ARG A 156 -6.36 -6.71 6.31
CA ARG A 156 -7.32 -6.32 7.37
C ARG A 156 -8.59 -5.71 6.80
N LEU A 157 -8.48 -4.84 5.79
CA LEU A 157 -9.63 -4.26 5.10
C LEU A 157 -10.47 -5.32 4.38
N GLY A 158 -9.82 -6.31 3.77
CA GLY A 158 -10.50 -7.47 3.19
C GLY A 158 -11.29 -8.25 4.24
N ALA A 159 -10.66 -8.54 5.37
CA ALA A 159 -11.30 -9.25 6.49
C ALA A 159 -12.50 -8.51 7.07
N LEU A 160 -12.41 -7.17 7.20
CA LEU A 160 -13.51 -6.34 7.69
C LEU A 160 -14.74 -6.36 6.77
N CYS A 161 -14.61 -6.77 5.49
CA CYS A 161 -15.75 -6.92 4.59
C CYS A 161 -16.69 -8.09 4.95
N ALA A 162 -16.24 -9.02 5.79
CA ALA A 162 -17.08 -10.07 6.37
C ALA A 162 -18.03 -9.54 7.48
N ASN A 163 -17.92 -8.24 7.84
CA ASN A 163 -18.70 -7.50 8.84
C ASN A 163 -18.52 -7.95 10.31
N THR A 164 -18.46 -9.25 10.57
CA THR A 164 -18.19 -9.84 11.90
C THR A 164 -17.05 -10.85 11.84
N PRO A 165 -15.85 -10.44 11.39
CA PRO A 165 -14.71 -11.34 11.42
C PRO A 165 -14.38 -11.69 12.87
N ASP A 166 -14.13 -12.97 13.11
CA ASP A 166 -13.66 -13.47 14.39
C ASP A 166 -12.30 -12.84 14.77
N ASP A 167 -12.10 -12.56 16.05
CA ASP A 167 -10.90 -11.89 16.55
C ASP A 167 -9.65 -12.75 16.37
N ASP A 168 -9.76 -14.08 16.51
CA ASP A 168 -8.65 -15.00 16.23
C ASP A 168 -8.31 -15.01 14.74
N ALA A 169 -9.31 -15.00 13.87
CA ALA A 169 -9.11 -14.87 12.43
C ALA A 169 -8.39 -13.56 12.06
N LEU A 170 -8.77 -12.42 12.65
CA LEU A 170 -8.09 -11.14 12.42
C LEU A 170 -6.63 -11.16 12.91
N ARG A 171 -6.35 -11.77 14.07
CA ARG A 171 -4.98 -11.93 14.59
C ARG A 171 -4.14 -12.83 13.68
N ALA A 172 -4.70 -13.94 13.22
CA ALA A 172 -4.01 -14.88 12.34
C ALA A 172 -3.67 -14.22 10.99
N LEU A 173 -4.62 -13.48 10.41
CA LEU A 173 -4.44 -12.75 9.16
C LEU A 173 -3.43 -11.60 9.29
N ASP A 174 -3.42 -10.86 10.41
CA ASP A 174 -2.41 -9.82 10.64
C ASP A 174 -1.00 -10.41 10.76
N ARG A 175 -0.86 -11.54 11.47
CA ARG A 175 0.42 -12.27 11.56
C ARG A 175 0.88 -12.74 10.19
N TYR A 176 -0.02 -13.33 9.40
CA TYR A 176 0.26 -13.72 8.02
C TYR A 176 0.76 -12.53 7.20
N ALA A 177 0.02 -11.42 7.22
CA ALA A 177 0.35 -10.22 6.46
C ALA A 177 1.70 -9.62 6.86
N LYS A 178 2.03 -9.60 8.15
CA LYS A 178 3.35 -9.18 8.65
C LYS A 178 4.48 -10.06 8.09
N CYS A 179 4.32 -11.39 8.17
CA CYS A 179 5.33 -12.33 7.69
C CYS A 179 5.56 -12.22 6.18
N ILE A 180 4.49 -12.15 5.37
CA ILE A 180 4.64 -12.03 3.91
C ILE A 180 5.23 -10.67 3.51
N GLY A 181 4.94 -9.59 4.25
CA GLY A 181 5.48 -8.27 3.96
C GLY A 181 6.99 -8.22 4.14
N LEU A 182 7.50 -8.83 5.22
CA LEU A 182 8.93 -8.98 5.45
C LEU A 182 9.60 -9.92 4.45
N ALA A 183 8.98 -11.07 4.18
CA ALA A 183 9.51 -12.03 3.22
C ALA A 183 9.60 -11.44 1.79
N PHE A 184 8.67 -10.57 1.42
CA PHE A 184 8.69 -9.86 0.14
C PHE A 184 9.91 -8.95 0.02
N GLN A 185 10.24 -8.18 1.06
CA GLN A 185 11.40 -7.27 1.05
C GLN A 185 12.72 -8.04 1.07
N ILE A 186 12.85 -9.07 1.91
CA ILE A 186 14.04 -9.94 1.93
C ILE A 186 14.29 -10.55 0.55
N ARG A 187 13.22 -10.97 -0.14
CA ARG A 187 13.34 -11.51 -1.50
C ARG A 187 13.77 -10.43 -2.50
N ASP A 188 13.19 -9.24 -2.44
CA ASP A 188 13.57 -8.14 -3.34
C ASP A 188 15.06 -7.79 -3.14
N ASP A 189 15.55 -7.68 -1.90
CA ASP A 189 16.97 -7.43 -1.61
C ASP A 189 17.88 -8.54 -2.17
N ILE A 190 17.47 -9.81 -2.07
CA ILE A 190 18.22 -10.94 -2.66
C ILE A 190 18.24 -10.82 -4.19
N LEU A 191 17.11 -10.48 -4.82
CA LEU A 191 17.01 -10.31 -6.27
C LEU A 191 17.80 -9.10 -6.76
N ASP A 192 17.94 -8.04 -5.97
CA ASP A 192 18.76 -6.88 -6.33
C ASP A 192 20.27 -7.22 -6.31
N VAL A 193 20.68 -8.22 -5.51
CA VAL A 193 22.07 -8.72 -5.47
C VAL A 193 22.32 -9.82 -6.51
N GLU A 194 21.38 -10.74 -6.71
CA GLU A 194 21.51 -11.88 -7.63
C GLU A 194 21.12 -11.52 -9.07
N GLY A 195 20.30 -10.48 -9.26
CA GLY A 195 19.77 -10.06 -10.55
C GLY A 195 20.84 -9.42 -11.44
N ASP A 196 20.88 -9.86 -12.69
CA ASP A 196 21.66 -9.20 -13.75
C ASP A 196 21.02 -7.82 -14.02
N PRO A 197 21.78 -6.70 -14.07
CA PRO A 197 21.25 -5.35 -14.34
C PRO A 197 20.52 -5.15 -15.69
N ALA A 198 20.12 -6.22 -16.38
CA ALA A 198 19.55 -6.23 -17.72
C ALA A 198 18.19 -6.95 -17.86
N GLU A 199 17.48 -7.32 -16.78
CA GLU A 199 16.09 -7.84 -16.83
C GLU A 199 15.04 -6.99 -16.10
#